data_AF-A0A553ZSS7-F1
#
_entry.id   AF-A0A553ZSS7-F1
#
_cell.length_a   1.000
_cell.length_b   1.000
_cell.length_c   1.000
_cell.angle_alpha   90.00
_cell.angle_beta   90.00
_cell.angle_gamma   90.00
#
_symmetry.space_group_name_H-M   'P 1'
#
loop_
_entity.id
_entity.type
_entity.pdbx_description
1 polymer ?
#
loop_
_entity_poly.entity_id
_entity_poly.type
_entity_poly.pdbx_seq_one_letter_code
_entity_poly.pdbx_strand_id
1 'polypeptide(L)' 'ISNMPMYRGLISASVDNLPIANSVADKVLCLPIYTDLNEEIVVKITKLLLGKM' A
#
# COMPACT_ATOMS: atom_id res chain seq x y z
N ILE A 1 1.10 -4.91 -6.85
CA ILE A 1 0.21 -5.33 -7.96
C ILE A 1 0.63 -6.66 -8.57
N SER A 2 1.91 -6.84 -8.96
CA SER A 2 2.40 -8.08 -9.58
C SER A 2 2.08 -9.36 -8.81
N ASN A 3 2.04 -9.30 -7.48
CA ASN A 3 1.71 -10.45 -6.62
C ASN A 3 0.21 -10.80 -6.55
N MET A 4 -0.67 -9.99 -7.13
CA MET A 4 -2.11 -10.24 -7.10
C MET A 4 -2.48 -11.43 -8.01
N PRO A 5 -3.54 -12.19 -7.69
CA PRO A 5 -3.91 -13.42 -8.41
C PRO A 5 -4.04 -13.27 -9.93
N MET A 6 -4.49 -12.11 -10.41
CA MET A 6 -4.65 -11.80 -11.83
C MET A 6 -3.33 -11.63 -12.58
N TYR A 7 -2.26 -11.19 -11.90
CA TYR A 7 -0.98 -10.84 -12.52
C TYR A 7 0.16 -11.81 -12.19
N ARG A 8 0.10 -12.51 -11.05
CA ARG A 8 1.19 -13.36 -10.55
C ARG A 8 1.59 -14.52 -11.48
N GLY A 9 0.72 -14.88 -12.44
CA GLY A 9 0.99 -15.92 -13.44
C GLY A 9 1.81 -15.45 -14.65
N LEU A 10 2.06 -14.15 -14.79
CA LEU A 10 2.88 -13.60 -15.86
C LEU A 10 4.36 -13.83 -15.55
N ILE A 11 5.15 -14.24 -16.55
CA ILE A 11 6.60 -14.47 -16.40
C ILE A 11 7.30 -13.20 -15.88
N SER A 12 6.90 -12.03 -16.38
CA SER A 12 7.43 -10.72 -15.95
C SER A 12 7.07 -10.35 -14.51
N ALA A 13 6.03 -10.98 -13.93
CA ALA A 13 5.59 -10.75 -12.56
C ALA A 13 6.31 -11.64 -11.53
N SER A 14 7.24 -12.50 -11.96
CA SER A 14 8.04 -13.31 -11.04
C SER A 14 8.75 -12.44 -10.00
N VAL A 15 8.76 -12.91 -8.75
CA VAL A 15 9.39 -12.22 -7.62
C VAL A 15 10.87 -12.00 -7.88
N ASP A 16 11.54 -12.95 -8.53
CA ASP A 16 12.96 -12.88 -8.90
C ASP A 16 13.25 -11.74 -9.89
N ASN A 17 12.27 -11.37 -10.70
CA ASN A 17 12.38 -10.25 -11.65
C ASN A 17 12.11 -8.89 -10.98
N LEU A 18 11.50 -8.88 -9.79
CA LEU A 18 11.00 -7.67 -9.12
C LEU A 18 11.43 -7.58 -7.63
N PRO A 19 12.69 -7.85 -7.25
CA PRO A 19 13.09 -7.97 -5.84
C PRO A 19 12.94 -6.65 -5.07
N ILE A 20 13.27 -5.52 -5.69
CA ILE A 20 13.15 -4.19 -5.06
C ILE A 20 11.69 -3.81 -4.87
N ALA A 21 10.86 -4.01 -5.91
CA ALA A 21 9.44 -3.69 -5.85
C ALA A 21 8.71 -4.50 -4.78
N ASN A 22 9.05 -5.79 -4.61
CA ASN A 22 8.53 -6.62 -3.53
C ASN A 22 8.95 -6.09 -2.15
N SER A 23 10.25 -5.81 -1.95
CA SER A 23 10.76 -5.26 -0.69
C SER A 23 10.13 -3.91 -0.30
N VAL A 24 9.82 -3.06 -1.28
CA VAL A 24 9.12 -1.79 -1.04
C VAL A 24 7.65 -2.03 -0.73
N ALA A 25 6.98 -2.88 -1.48
CA ALA A 25 5.56 -3.18 -1.25
C ALA A 25 5.30 -3.71 0.17
N ASP A 26 6.22 -4.50 0.73
CA ASP A 26 6.12 -5.05 2.09
C ASP A 26 6.32 -3.98 3.20
N LYS A 27 6.82 -2.80 2.86
CA LYS A 27 7.14 -1.71 3.80
C LYS A 27 6.24 -0.49 3.65
N VAL A 28 5.34 -0.50 2.67
CA VAL A 28 4.48 0.65 2.35
C VAL A 28 3.06 0.39 2.85
N LEU A 29 2.51 1.38 3.54
CA LEU A 29 1.09 1.46 3.85
C LEU A 29 0.45 2.52 2.94
N CYS A 30 -0.51 2.11 2.12
CA CYS A 30 -1.30 3.04 1.31
C CYS A 30 -2.45 3.62 2.13
N LEU A 31 -2.60 4.94 2.12
CA LEU A 31 -3.68 5.65 2.80
C LEU A 31 -4.70 6.20 1.78
N PRO A 32 -5.98 6.32 2.16
CA PRO A 32 -7.02 6.83 1.26
C PRO A 32 -6.82 8.31 0.94
N ILE A 33 -7.04 8.69 -0.32
CA ILE A 33 -6.96 10.07 -0.83
C ILE A 33 -8.04 10.35 -1.91
N TYR A 34 -9.30 10.08 -1.58
CA TYR A 34 -10.44 10.34 -2.47
C TYR A 34 -11.11 11.70 -2.15
N THR A 35 -11.86 12.24 -3.11
CA THR A 35 -12.40 13.62 -3.04
C THR A 35 -13.29 13.87 -1.83
N ASP A 36 -14.11 12.90 -1.45
CA ASP A 36 -15.10 13.04 -0.37
C ASP A 36 -14.53 12.61 1.00
N LEU A 37 -13.20 12.53 1.13
CA LEU A 37 -12.56 12.16 2.39
C LEU A 37 -12.66 13.32 3.39
N ASN A 38 -13.47 13.12 4.42
CA ASN A 38 -13.64 14.11 5.49
C ASN A 38 -12.32 14.34 6.25
N GLU A 39 -11.99 15.60 6.51
CA GLU A 39 -10.80 16.02 7.25
C GLU A 39 -10.72 15.39 8.65
N GLU A 40 -11.86 15.16 9.32
CA GLU A 40 -11.90 14.46 10.61
C GLU A 40 -11.31 13.04 10.51
N ILE A 41 -11.53 12.35 9.39
CA ILE A 41 -11.00 11.02 9.13
C ILE A 41 -9.48 11.10 8.94
N VAL A 42 -8.99 12.12 8.23
CA VAL A 42 -7.55 12.36 8.04
C VAL A 42 -6.86 12.59 9.39
N VAL A 43 -7.45 13.42 10.25
CA VAL A 43 -6.95 13.68 11.60
C VAL A 43 -6.95 12.39 12.44
N LYS A 44 -8.02 11.60 12.38
CA LYS A 44 -8.11 10.31 13.08
C LYS A 44 -7.01 9.34 12.64
N ILE A 45 -6.81 9.17 11.33
CA ILE A 45 -5.75 8.31 10.77
C ILE A 45 -4.39 8.79 11.24
N THR A 46 -4.14 10.10 11.19
CA THR A 46 -2.86 10.69 11.61
C THR A 46 -2.57 10.46 13.10
N LYS A 47 -3.59 10.61 13.96
CA LYS A 47 -3.46 10.32 15.40
C LYS A 47 -3.13 8.85 15.68
N LEU A 48 -3.80 7.93 14.98
CA LEU A 48 -3.53 6.49 15.08
C LEU A 48 -2.10 6.14 14.66
N LEU A 49 -1.60 6.72 13.56
CA LEU A 49 -0.24 6.50 13.08
C LEU A 49 0.83 7.07 14.02
N LEU A 50 0.55 8.19 14.69
CA LEU A 50 1.46 8.81 15.65
C LEU A 50 1.38 8.19 17.06
N GLY A 51 0.48 7.23 17.29
CA GLY A 51 0.26 6.63 18.61
C GLY A 51 -0.27 7.62 19.66
N LYS A 52 -0.84 8.75 19.24
CA LYS A 52 -1.42 9.76 20.12
C LYS A 52 -2.92 9.50 20.26
N MET A 53 -3.28 8.65 21.23
CA MET A 53 -4.66 8.45 21.68
C MET A 53 -5.06 9.52 22.69
#